data_AF-A0A2T0GW90-F1
#
_entry.id   AF-A0A2T0GW90-F1
#
_cell.length_a   1.000
_cell.length_b   1.000
_cell.length_c   1.000
_cell.angle_alpha   90.00
_cell.angle_beta   90.00
_cell.angle_gamma   90.00
#
_symmetry.space_group_name_H-M   'P 1'
#
loop_
_entity.id
_entity.type
_entity.pdbx_description
1 polymer ?
#
loop_
_entity_poly.entity_id
_entity_poly.type
_entity_poly.pdbx_seq_one_letter_code
_entity_poly.pdbx_strand_id
1 'polypeptide(L)'
;MNWVDVLVVLLALLAALSGGRHGLVTALLSFVGVVAGAIVGVRLAPLLLERVDSAGARIGFGVGIVVLLVALGETLGMWAGRELRDRFTGHRRLVGMDNALGAVVQGTAVFVVAWLVALPFTSASALPGLASAVSDSRVLRTVDSIMPESARSLPSELRRMLGVSGFPEALEPFSRTPVASIEPPDPELARSEVVRQLRPSVVKVRGRAPDCGRALEGTGFVVADNRVITNAHVVAGTDRVFVEVGRGQFAAKVVSFDPDEDVAVLSVPSLRAQPLDVSPEPVNSGTDVIVLGYPLDGPYTASAGRVRERIDLRGPDIYGDSTVVRDVYTVRAQVRSGNSGGPLVDENGRVVGLVFGAAVDNRNTGFALTAEEMADEVAAAPGLSEEVPTGACTE
;
A
#
# COMPACT_ATOMS: atom_id res chain seq x y z
N MET A 1 8.99 21.06 -7.06
CA MET A 1 9.54 20.24 -8.13
C MET A 1 10.73 19.53 -7.51
N ASN A 2 10.62 18.21 -7.30
CA ASN A 2 11.68 17.43 -6.66
C ASN A 2 12.70 16.96 -7.70
N TRP A 3 13.74 16.23 -7.28
CA TRP A 3 14.78 15.76 -8.20
C TRP A 3 14.25 14.73 -9.22
N VAL A 4 13.21 13.96 -8.87
CA VAL A 4 12.54 13.02 -9.77
C VAL A 4 11.84 13.78 -10.91
N ASP A 5 11.13 14.87 -10.58
CA ASP A 5 10.49 15.74 -11.59
C ASP A 5 11.53 16.27 -12.59
N VAL A 6 12.67 16.76 -12.09
CA VAL A 6 13.76 17.30 -12.94
C VAL A 6 14.32 16.21 -13.85
N LEU A 7 14.56 15.02 -13.31
CA LEU A 7 15.07 13.88 -14.08
C LEU A 7 14.10 13.48 -15.20
N VAL A 8 12.82 13.31 -14.88
CA VAL A 8 11.79 12.88 -15.85
C VAL A 8 11.61 13.94 -16.93
N VAL A 9 11.55 15.23 -16.58
CA VAL A 9 11.44 16.32 -17.56
C VAL A 9 12.68 16.38 -18.46
N LEU A 10 13.90 16.22 -17.91
CA LEU A 10 15.11 16.21 -18.71
C LEU A 10 15.14 15.05 -19.71
N LEU A 11 14.76 13.84 -19.27
CA LEU A 11 14.65 12.67 -20.15
C LEU A 11 13.58 12.88 -21.23
N ALA A 12 12.43 13.45 -20.88
CA ALA A 12 11.37 13.75 -21.84
C ALA A 12 11.80 14.79 -22.88
N LEU A 13 12.58 15.80 -22.49
CA LEU A 13 13.16 16.77 -23.42
C LEU A 13 14.16 16.12 -24.38
N LEU A 14 15.04 15.26 -23.88
CA LEU A 14 15.99 14.52 -24.72
C LEU A 14 15.28 13.58 -25.70
N ALA A 15 14.24 12.87 -25.25
CA ALA A 15 13.41 12.02 -26.10
C ALA A 15 12.64 12.83 -27.14
N ALA A 16 12.08 13.98 -26.76
CA ALA A 16 11.40 14.87 -27.71
C ALA A 16 12.35 15.40 -28.79
N LEU A 17 13.58 15.78 -28.43
CA LEU A 17 14.61 16.16 -29.40
C LEU A 17 15.00 15.01 -30.34
N SER A 18 15.02 13.78 -29.84
CA SER A 18 15.23 12.56 -30.63
C SER A 18 14.06 12.31 -31.59
N GLY A 19 12.82 12.30 -31.09
CA GLY A 19 11.60 12.09 -31.88
C GLY A 19 11.43 13.14 -32.98
N GLY A 20 11.77 14.40 -32.68
CA GLY A 20 11.76 15.49 -33.66
C GLY A 20 12.75 15.32 -34.81
N ARG A 21 13.81 14.52 -34.63
CA ARG A 21 14.75 14.19 -35.72
C ARG A 21 14.29 13.00 -36.54
N HIS A 22 13.52 12.09 -35.95
CA HIS A 22 13.16 10.82 -36.57
C HIS A 22 11.76 10.81 -37.21
N GLY A 23 10.89 11.77 -36.90
CA GLY A 23 9.54 11.89 -37.46
C GLY A 23 8.49 11.08 -36.70
N LEU A 24 7.21 11.21 -37.06
CA LEU A 24 6.09 10.64 -36.30
C LEU A 24 6.02 9.11 -36.39
N VAL A 25 6.23 8.54 -37.58
CA VAL A 25 6.09 7.09 -37.80
C VAL A 25 7.08 6.29 -36.95
N THR A 26 8.33 6.77 -36.90
CA THR A 26 9.37 6.15 -36.06
C THR A 26 9.08 6.36 -34.58
N ALA A 27 8.61 7.55 -34.19
CA ALA A 27 8.23 7.85 -32.81
C ALA A 27 7.09 6.96 -32.32
N LEU A 28 6.05 6.75 -33.13
CA LEU A 28 4.91 5.88 -32.80
C LEU A 28 5.33 4.42 -32.64
N LEU A 29 6.12 3.88 -33.57
CA LEU A 29 6.57 2.49 -33.49
C LEU A 29 7.54 2.26 -32.33
N SER A 30 8.39 3.24 -32.03
CA SER A 30 9.24 3.23 -30.84
C SER A 30 8.39 3.29 -29.56
N PHE A 31 7.34 4.13 -29.49
CA PHE A 31 6.41 4.17 -28.37
C PHE A 31 5.71 2.82 -28.14
N VAL A 32 5.21 2.19 -29.21
CA VAL A 32 4.62 0.85 -29.14
C VAL A 32 5.64 -0.16 -28.62
N GLY A 33 6.88 -0.11 -29.10
CA GLY A 33 7.96 -0.96 -28.63
C GLY A 33 8.28 -0.77 -27.15
N VAL A 34 8.33 0.48 -26.70
CA VAL A 34 8.50 0.86 -25.29
C VAL A 34 7.39 0.30 -24.41
N VAL A 35 6.13 0.49 -24.80
CA VAL A 35 4.97 -0.01 -24.05
C VAL A 35 4.98 -1.54 -24.00
N ALA A 36 5.24 -2.20 -25.13
CA ALA A 36 5.36 -3.65 -25.19
C ALA A 36 6.51 -4.17 -24.31
N GLY A 37 7.67 -3.51 -24.36
CA GLY A 37 8.83 -3.82 -23.53
C GLY A 37 8.54 -3.67 -22.04
N ALA A 38 7.81 -2.62 -21.64
CA ALA A 38 7.37 -2.43 -20.26
C ALA A 38 6.41 -3.55 -19.81
N ILE A 39 5.39 -3.87 -20.60
CA ILE A 39 4.42 -4.94 -20.29
C ILE A 39 5.13 -6.28 -20.16
N VAL A 40 5.96 -6.64 -21.13
CA VAL A 40 6.73 -7.89 -21.10
C VAL A 40 7.69 -7.91 -19.91
N GLY A 41 8.35 -6.79 -19.62
CA GLY A 41 9.26 -6.68 -18.49
C GLY A 41 8.57 -6.84 -17.14
N VAL A 42 7.42 -6.21 -16.96
CA VAL A 42 6.61 -6.38 -15.75
C VAL A 42 6.17 -7.83 -15.59
N ARG A 43 5.81 -8.52 -16.67
CA ARG A 43 5.40 -9.94 -16.60
C ARG A 43 6.58 -10.91 -16.44
N LEU A 44 7.74 -10.61 -17.01
CA LEU A 44 8.91 -11.49 -17.00
C LEU A 44 9.80 -11.31 -15.76
N ALA A 45 9.92 -10.08 -15.25
CA ALA A 45 10.71 -9.78 -14.06
C ALA A 45 10.43 -10.74 -12.88
N PRO A 46 9.17 -10.97 -12.44
CA PRO A 46 8.92 -11.84 -11.29
C PRO A 46 9.41 -13.28 -11.51
N LEU A 47 9.21 -13.84 -12.71
CA LEU A 47 9.64 -15.21 -13.05
C LEU A 47 11.16 -15.40 -12.95
N LEU A 48 11.92 -14.35 -13.25
CA LEU A 48 13.39 -14.40 -13.17
C LEU A 48 13.91 -14.17 -11.75
N LEU A 49 13.08 -13.64 -10.85
CA LEU A 49 13.48 -13.17 -9.53
C LEU A 49 13.08 -14.09 -8.37
N GLU A 50 12.41 -15.21 -8.66
CA GLU A 50 11.99 -16.20 -7.65
C GLU A 50 13.16 -16.70 -6.78
N ARG A 51 14.40 -16.67 -7.31
CA ARG A 51 15.61 -17.13 -6.61
C ARG A 51 16.38 -16.03 -5.88
N VAL A 52 15.84 -14.81 -5.81
CA VAL A 52 16.48 -13.67 -5.16
C VAL A 52 15.87 -13.46 -3.78
N ASP A 53 16.61 -13.79 -2.72
CA ASP A 53 16.11 -13.76 -1.34
C ASP A 53 16.01 -12.34 -0.76
N SER A 54 16.87 -11.42 -1.20
CA SER A 54 16.89 -10.05 -0.67
C SER A 54 15.86 -9.16 -1.38
N ALA A 55 14.94 -8.58 -0.63
CA ALA A 55 13.92 -7.64 -1.15
C ALA A 55 14.53 -6.48 -1.95
N GLY A 56 15.64 -5.90 -1.45
CA GLY A 56 16.33 -4.81 -2.14
C GLY A 56 16.90 -5.21 -3.51
N ALA A 57 17.56 -6.37 -3.61
CA ALA A 57 18.08 -6.83 -4.90
C ALA A 57 16.95 -7.26 -5.83
N ARG A 58 15.86 -7.84 -5.30
CA ARG A 58 14.67 -8.18 -6.10
C ARG A 58 14.09 -6.95 -6.80
N ILE A 59 13.93 -5.85 -6.07
CA ILE A 59 13.47 -4.57 -6.63
C ILE A 59 14.48 -4.06 -7.68
N GLY A 60 15.76 -4.01 -7.33
CA GLY A 60 16.80 -3.51 -8.24
C GLY A 60 16.90 -4.28 -9.56
N PHE A 61 16.93 -5.62 -9.48
CA PHE A 61 16.97 -6.47 -10.67
C PHE A 61 15.67 -6.43 -11.46
N GLY A 62 14.51 -6.38 -10.80
CA GLY A 62 13.21 -6.25 -11.49
C GLY A 62 13.13 -4.98 -12.32
N VAL A 63 13.55 -3.85 -11.73
CA VAL A 63 13.63 -2.57 -12.45
C VAL A 63 14.64 -2.66 -13.59
N GLY A 64 15.79 -3.28 -13.36
CA GLY A 64 16.79 -3.52 -14.40
C GLY A 64 16.24 -4.31 -15.60
N ILE A 65 15.44 -5.35 -15.35
CA ILE A 65 14.79 -6.16 -16.39
C ILE A 65 13.78 -5.32 -17.18
N VAL A 66 12.93 -4.55 -16.49
CA VAL A 66 11.94 -3.68 -17.16
C VAL A 66 12.64 -2.62 -18.01
N VAL A 67 13.64 -1.92 -17.47
CA VAL A 67 14.40 -0.89 -18.20
C VAL A 67 15.10 -1.48 -19.42
N LEU A 68 15.71 -2.67 -19.27
CA LEU A 68 16.36 -3.37 -20.38
C LEU A 68 15.37 -3.70 -21.50
N LEU A 69 14.19 -4.23 -21.15
CA LEU A 69 13.18 -4.63 -22.14
C LEU A 69 12.50 -3.42 -22.78
N VAL A 70 12.31 -2.33 -22.05
CA VAL A 70 11.88 -1.04 -22.60
C VAL A 70 12.89 -0.53 -23.63
N ALA A 71 14.18 -0.49 -23.30
CA ALA A 71 15.23 -0.05 -24.23
C ALA A 71 15.30 -0.96 -25.47
N LEU A 72 15.14 -2.28 -25.30
CA LEU A 72 15.12 -3.24 -26.40
C LEU A 72 13.88 -3.04 -27.30
N GLY A 73 12.71 -2.83 -26.70
CA GLY A 73 11.48 -2.50 -27.43
C GLY A 73 11.60 -1.18 -28.19
N GLU A 74 12.18 -0.15 -27.56
CA GLU A 74 12.42 1.15 -28.16
C GLU A 74 13.32 1.04 -29.40
N THR A 75 14.43 0.32 -29.29
CA THR A 75 15.39 0.12 -30.38
C THR A 75 14.80 -0.66 -31.54
N LEU A 76 14.03 -1.72 -31.27
CA LEU A 76 13.31 -2.48 -32.29
C LEU A 76 12.24 -1.63 -32.99
N GLY A 77 11.47 -0.85 -32.21
CA GLY A 77 10.46 0.07 -32.75
C GLY A 77 11.07 1.18 -33.62
N MET A 78 12.21 1.73 -33.20
CA MET A 78 12.98 2.67 -34.02
C MET A 78 13.48 2.04 -35.32
N TRP A 79 14.00 0.81 -35.27
CA TRP A 79 14.47 0.10 -36.45
C TRP A 79 13.33 -0.18 -37.43
N ALA A 80 12.22 -0.74 -36.96
CA ALA A 80 11.03 -1.00 -37.78
C ALA A 80 10.43 0.28 -38.34
N GLY A 81 10.42 1.36 -37.56
CA GLY A 81 9.89 2.64 -38.00
C GLY A 81 10.72 3.32 -39.08
N ARG A 82 12.05 3.15 -39.07
CA ARG A 82 12.91 3.68 -40.15
C ARG A 82 12.65 2.94 -41.45
N GLU A 83 12.60 1.61 -41.39
CA GLU A 83 12.29 0.75 -42.55
C GLU A 83 10.92 1.08 -43.15
N LEU A 84 9.90 1.33 -42.31
CA LEU A 84 8.57 1.69 -42.78
C LEU A 84 8.54 3.11 -43.37
N ARG A 85 9.23 4.08 -42.74
CA ARG A 85 9.31 5.46 -43.21
C ARG A 85 9.94 5.55 -44.60
N ASP A 86 10.98 4.77 -44.85
CA ASP A 86 11.71 4.80 -46.14
C ASP A 86 10.84 4.33 -47.31
N ARG A 87 9.76 3.57 -47.06
CA ARG A 87 8.81 3.13 -48.10
C ARG A 87 7.76 4.16 -48.51
N PHE A 88 7.54 5.22 -47.72
CA PHE A 88 6.42 6.15 -47.90
C PHE A 88 6.81 7.60 -48.25
N THR A 89 8.10 7.92 -48.44
CA THR A 89 8.53 9.33 -48.59
C THR A 89 8.31 9.90 -50.00
N GLY A 90 7.18 10.60 -50.20
CA GLY A 90 6.86 11.34 -51.42
C GLY A 90 6.55 12.84 -51.28
N HIS A 91 6.35 13.40 -50.06
CA HIS A 91 5.80 14.77 -49.92
C HIS A 91 6.57 15.66 -48.93
N ARG A 92 7.44 16.54 -49.45
CA ARG A 92 8.29 17.49 -48.70
C ARG A 92 7.53 18.61 -47.94
N ARG A 93 6.22 18.76 -48.10
CA ARG A 93 5.45 19.91 -47.54
C ARG A 93 4.99 19.75 -46.07
N LEU A 94 5.13 18.56 -45.46
CA LEU A 94 4.63 18.29 -44.09
C LEU A 94 5.72 17.90 -43.08
N VAL A 95 7.00 18.02 -43.43
CA VAL A 95 8.14 17.58 -42.60
C VAL A 95 8.18 18.26 -41.23
N GLY A 96 7.80 19.54 -41.15
CA GLY A 96 7.74 20.27 -39.88
C GLY A 96 6.69 19.71 -38.91
N MET A 97 5.52 19.35 -39.43
CA MET A 97 4.44 18.75 -38.62
C MET A 97 4.79 17.32 -38.20
N ASP A 98 5.38 16.52 -39.10
CA ASP A 98 5.87 15.16 -38.81
C ASP A 98 6.89 15.16 -37.65
N ASN A 99 7.85 16.07 -37.70
CA ASN A 99 8.87 16.23 -36.66
C ASN A 99 8.27 16.72 -35.34
N ALA A 100 7.37 17.71 -35.37
CA ALA A 100 6.74 18.23 -34.17
C ALA A 100 5.90 17.15 -33.47
N LEU A 101 5.11 16.38 -34.22
CA LEU A 101 4.32 15.27 -33.69
C LEU A 101 5.21 14.13 -33.17
N GLY A 102 6.31 13.82 -33.86
CA GLY A 102 7.29 12.85 -33.38
C GLY A 102 7.94 13.24 -32.06
N ALA A 103 8.26 14.53 -31.88
CA ALA A 103 8.79 15.06 -30.63
C ALA A 103 7.78 14.93 -29.48
N VAL A 104 6.50 15.24 -29.72
CA VAL A 104 5.42 15.09 -28.73
C VAL A 104 5.26 13.64 -28.30
N VAL A 105 5.14 12.71 -29.26
CA VAL A 105 4.94 11.28 -28.97
C VAL A 105 6.09 10.73 -28.11
N GLN A 106 7.33 11.03 -28.45
CA GLN A 106 8.50 10.58 -27.70
C GLN A 106 8.62 11.25 -26.32
N GLY A 107 8.34 12.55 -26.21
CA GLY A 107 8.29 13.22 -24.92
C GLY A 107 7.23 12.60 -24.00
N THR A 108 6.03 12.34 -24.53
CA THR A 108 4.95 11.67 -23.80
C THR A 108 5.32 10.25 -23.38
N ALA A 109 6.00 9.49 -24.25
CA ALA A 109 6.48 8.14 -23.97
C ALA A 109 7.26 8.06 -22.66
N VAL A 110 8.20 8.99 -22.45
CA VAL A 110 9.04 9.03 -21.25
C VAL A 110 8.21 9.22 -19.98
N PHE A 111 7.19 10.09 -20.02
CA PHE A 111 6.32 10.30 -18.86
C PHE A 111 5.56 9.02 -18.48
N VAL A 112 5.05 8.27 -19.46
CA VAL A 112 4.34 7.01 -19.23
C VAL A 112 5.27 5.93 -18.66
N VAL A 113 6.48 5.80 -19.23
CA VAL A 113 7.48 4.83 -18.76
C VAL A 113 7.94 5.18 -17.35
N ALA A 114 8.26 6.44 -17.09
CA ALA A 114 8.71 6.90 -15.78
C ALA A 114 7.64 6.63 -14.72
N TRP A 115 6.37 6.88 -15.05
CA TRP A 115 5.22 6.55 -14.19
C TRP A 115 5.14 5.05 -13.90
N LEU A 116 5.19 4.21 -14.93
CA LEU A 116 5.11 2.75 -14.78
C LEU A 116 6.27 2.20 -13.93
N VAL A 117 7.49 2.68 -14.17
CA VAL A 117 8.70 2.26 -13.44
C VAL A 117 8.71 2.78 -12.00
N ALA A 118 8.03 3.88 -11.71
CA ALA A 118 7.98 4.50 -10.39
C ALA A 118 7.04 3.79 -9.40
N LEU A 119 5.98 3.15 -9.89
CA LEU A 119 4.93 2.53 -9.06
C LEU A 119 5.42 1.46 -8.06
N PRO A 120 6.41 0.60 -8.39
CA PRO A 120 6.97 -0.32 -7.41
C PRO A 120 7.75 0.37 -6.29
N PHE A 121 8.21 1.61 -6.50
CA PHE A 121 9.02 2.34 -5.53
C PHE A 121 8.18 3.13 -4.51
N THR A 122 6.92 3.43 -4.80
CA THR A 122 6.03 4.14 -3.85
C THR A 122 5.76 3.30 -2.60
N SER A 123 5.80 1.97 -2.72
CA SER A 123 5.61 1.01 -1.63
C SER A 123 6.91 0.34 -1.14
N ALA A 124 8.06 0.76 -1.66
CA ALA A 124 9.35 0.15 -1.33
C ALA A 124 9.88 0.62 0.03
N SER A 125 9.58 -0.14 1.09
CA SER A 125 10.09 0.12 2.45
C SER A 125 11.63 0.08 2.55
N ALA A 126 12.31 -0.62 1.64
CA ALA A 126 13.77 -0.77 1.63
C ALA A 126 14.52 0.54 1.36
N LEU A 127 13.92 1.51 0.64
CA LEU A 127 14.55 2.78 0.27
C LEU A 127 13.61 3.96 0.58
N PRO A 128 13.43 4.33 1.86
CA PRO A 128 12.44 5.36 2.26
C PRO A 128 12.64 6.71 1.58
N GLY A 129 13.90 7.12 1.37
CA GLY A 129 14.22 8.39 0.69
C GLY A 129 13.83 8.39 -0.79
N LEU A 130 13.93 7.24 -1.48
CA LEU A 130 13.48 7.09 -2.86
C LEU A 130 11.95 7.03 -2.92
N ALA A 131 11.31 6.26 -2.04
CA ALA A 131 9.85 6.17 -1.95
C ALA A 131 9.24 7.56 -1.72
N SER A 132 9.76 8.32 -0.75
CA SER A 132 9.34 9.71 -0.50
C SER A 132 9.55 10.61 -1.71
N ALA A 133 10.70 10.55 -2.39
CA ALA A 133 10.96 11.35 -3.58
C ALA A 133 10.04 11.00 -4.76
N VAL A 134 9.69 9.73 -4.94
CA VAL A 134 8.75 9.31 -5.98
C VAL A 134 7.34 9.77 -5.63
N SER A 135 6.89 9.54 -4.39
CA SER A 135 5.56 9.95 -3.93
C SER A 135 5.35 11.47 -3.95
N ASP A 136 6.43 12.23 -3.79
CA ASP A 136 6.41 13.69 -3.85
C ASP A 136 6.37 14.30 -5.26
N SER A 137 6.51 13.48 -6.31
CA SER A 137 6.62 13.97 -7.68
C SER A 137 5.32 14.58 -8.17
N ARG A 138 5.38 15.84 -8.62
CA ARG A 138 4.23 16.51 -9.25
C ARG A 138 3.98 15.97 -10.65
N VAL A 139 5.06 15.65 -11.37
CA VAL A 139 4.99 15.11 -12.74
C VAL A 139 4.28 13.76 -12.71
N LEU A 140 4.77 12.82 -11.88
CA LEU A 140 4.19 11.47 -11.83
C LEU A 140 2.75 11.48 -11.33
N ARG A 141 2.41 12.33 -10.35
CA ARG A 141 1.01 12.51 -9.90
C ARG A 141 0.10 13.05 -11.01
N THR A 142 0.60 13.95 -11.85
CA THR A 142 -0.19 14.48 -12.98
C THR A 142 -0.38 13.42 -14.06
N VAL A 143 0.64 12.59 -14.30
CA VAL A 143 0.52 11.46 -15.22
C VAL A 143 -0.50 10.46 -14.68
N ASP A 144 -0.38 10.10 -13.40
CA ASP A 144 -1.28 9.17 -12.72
C ASP A 144 -2.75 9.59 -12.83
N SER A 145 -3.06 10.86 -12.58
CA SER A 145 -4.43 11.38 -12.61
C SER A 145 -5.08 11.34 -14.00
N ILE A 146 -4.30 11.26 -15.07
CA ILE A 146 -4.76 11.18 -16.47
C ILE A 146 -4.85 9.73 -16.96
N MET A 147 -4.15 8.78 -16.31
CA MET A 147 -4.12 7.38 -16.75
C MET A 147 -5.45 6.66 -16.53
N PRO A 148 -5.88 5.79 -17.47
CA PRO A 148 -7.08 4.97 -17.30
C PRO A 148 -6.88 3.91 -16.21
N GLU A 149 -7.97 3.50 -15.54
CA GLU A 149 -7.96 2.55 -14.43
C GLU A 149 -7.26 1.22 -14.78
N SER A 150 -7.47 0.71 -16.00
CA SER A 150 -6.81 -0.51 -16.49
C SER A 150 -5.28 -0.43 -16.51
N ALA A 151 -4.72 0.78 -16.62
CA ALA A 151 -3.28 0.98 -16.54
C ALA A 151 -2.80 1.08 -15.07
N ARG A 152 -3.64 1.63 -14.18
CA ARG A 152 -3.34 1.81 -12.75
C ARG A 152 -3.31 0.48 -11.97
N SER A 153 -3.97 -0.57 -12.45
CA SER A 153 -3.99 -1.91 -11.83
C SER A 153 -2.84 -2.85 -12.25
N LEU A 154 -2.05 -2.50 -13.28
CA LEU A 154 -0.89 -3.31 -13.68
C LEU A 154 0.22 -3.46 -12.61
N PRO A 155 0.53 -2.43 -11.80
CA PRO A 155 1.50 -2.55 -10.71
C PRO A 155 1.04 -3.44 -9.56
N SER A 156 -0.27 -3.52 -9.29
CA SER A 156 -0.76 -4.37 -8.21
C SER A 156 -0.67 -5.87 -8.57
N GLU A 157 -0.88 -6.23 -9.84
CA GLU A 157 -0.56 -7.57 -10.34
C GLU A 157 0.92 -7.94 -10.11
N LEU A 158 1.84 -6.99 -10.34
CA LEU A 158 3.27 -7.21 -10.10
C LEU A 158 3.58 -7.40 -8.60
N ARG A 159 2.89 -6.69 -7.71
CA ARG A 159 3.06 -6.81 -6.25
C ARG A 159 2.59 -8.17 -5.73
N ARG A 160 1.42 -8.64 -6.18
CA ARG A 160 0.90 -10.00 -5.90
C ARG A 160 1.94 -11.07 -6.23
N MET A 161 2.68 -10.89 -7.33
CA MET A 161 3.71 -11.83 -7.76
C MET A 161 5.07 -11.67 -7.03
N LEU A 162 5.41 -10.46 -6.57
CA LEU A 162 6.67 -10.20 -5.85
C LEU A 162 6.64 -10.65 -4.39
N GLY A 163 5.47 -11.08 -3.88
CA GLY A 163 5.31 -11.63 -2.53
C GLY A 163 5.61 -10.63 -1.43
N VAL A 164 5.44 -9.33 -1.71
CA VAL A 164 5.60 -8.27 -0.70
C VAL A 164 4.31 -8.21 0.12
N SER A 165 4.09 -9.24 0.95
CA SER A 165 3.02 -9.27 1.94
C SER A 165 3.34 -8.25 3.03
N GLY A 166 2.64 -7.12 2.99
CA GLY A 166 2.66 -6.05 3.97
C GLY A 166 1.31 -5.34 3.94
N PHE A 167 1.11 -4.36 4.82
CA PHE A 167 -0.12 -3.58 4.95
C PHE A 167 -0.78 -3.23 3.60
N PRO A 168 -2.14 -3.22 3.52
CA PRO A 168 -2.83 -2.61 2.40
C PRO A 168 -2.35 -1.15 2.22
N GLU A 169 -2.35 -0.65 0.99
CA GLU A 169 -2.00 0.73 0.73
C GLU A 169 -3.02 1.67 1.38
N ALA A 170 -2.67 2.25 2.53
CA ALA A 170 -3.53 3.23 3.20
C ALA A 170 -3.72 4.51 2.37
N LEU A 171 -2.84 4.76 1.38
CA LEU A 171 -2.83 5.95 0.54
C LEU A 171 -2.73 5.56 -0.93
N GLU A 172 -3.35 6.36 -1.80
CA GLU A 172 -3.14 6.25 -3.24
C GLU A 172 -1.65 6.44 -3.62
N PRO A 173 -1.17 5.79 -4.71
CA PRO A 173 0.14 6.06 -5.26
C PRO A 173 0.37 7.56 -5.49
N PHE A 174 1.58 8.04 -5.19
CA PHE A 174 1.95 9.46 -5.35
C PHE A 174 1.19 10.46 -4.46
N SER A 175 0.47 9.97 -3.45
CA SER A 175 -0.06 10.78 -2.35
C SER A 175 0.99 10.98 -1.27
N ARG A 176 0.93 12.14 -0.61
CA ARG A 176 1.81 12.46 0.51
C ARG A 176 1.17 11.99 1.79
N THR A 177 1.96 11.34 2.64
CA THR A 177 1.57 11.18 4.04
C THR A 177 1.42 12.56 4.69
N PRO A 178 0.25 12.91 5.24
CA PRO A 178 0.11 14.11 6.06
C PRO A 178 0.98 13.95 7.31
N VAL A 179 1.98 14.80 7.47
CA VAL A 179 2.87 14.78 8.64
C VAL A 179 2.81 16.14 9.30
N ALA A 180 1.77 16.38 10.09
CA ALA A 180 1.81 17.45 11.06
C ALA A 180 3.05 17.25 11.95
N SER A 181 3.93 18.26 12.02
CA SER A 181 5.13 18.19 12.83
C SER A 181 4.72 18.19 14.29
N ILE A 182 5.03 17.11 15.00
CA ILE A 182 4.71 16.93 16.41
C ILE A 182 5.91 16.40 17.15
N GLU A 183 6.02 16.71 18.44
CA GLU A 183 7.08 16.19 19.30
C GLU A 183 7.07 14.65 19.37
N PRO A 184 8.23 14.01 19.62
CA PRO A 184 8.26 12.57 19.87
C PRO A 184 7.38 12.18 21.06
N PRO A 185 6.78 10.97 21.05
CA PRO A 185 6.03 10.48 22.21
C PRO A 185 6.96 10.18 23.39
N ASP A 186 6.41 10.18 24.60
CA ASP A 186 7.13 9.75 25.80
C ASP A 186 7.43 8.23 25.71
N PRO A 187 8.72 7.81 25.69
CA PRO A 187 9.07 6.40 25.62
C PRO A 187 8.62 5.58 26.83
N GLU A 188 8.36 6.20 27.99
CA GLU A 188 7.92 5.50 29.21
C GLU A 188 6.49 4.95 29.08
N LEU A 189 5.67 5.50 28.17
CA LEU A 189 4.31 5.01 27.89
C LEU A 189 4.28 3.53 27.51
N ALA A 190 5.29 3.08 26.75
CA ALA A 190 5.43 1.68 26.34
C ALA A 190 5.69 0.71 27.51
N ARG A 191 6.04 1.23 28.69
CA ARG A 191 6.34 0.47 29.92
C ARG A 191 5.32 0.75 31.04
N SER A 192 4.27 1.51 30.73
CA SER A 192 3.24 1.90 31.68
C SER A 192 2.47 0.70 32.24
N GLU A 193 1.80 0.91 33.36
CA GLU A 193 0.96 -0.11 33.97
C GLU A 193 -0.21 -0.51 33.05
N VAL A 194 -0.75 0.44 32.29
CA VAL A 194 -1.81 0.21 31.29
C VAL A 194 -1.42 -0.88 30.30
N VAL A 195 -0.19 -0.85 29.78
CA VAL A 195 0.31 -1.88 28.84
C VAL A 195 0.24 -3.29 29.44
N ARG A 196 0.52 -3.42 30.75
CA ARG A 196 0.47 -4.70 31.45
C ARG A 196 -0.96 -5.17 31.70
N GLN A 197 -1.85 -4.22 32.04
CA GLN A 197 -3.25 -4.49 32.34
C GLN A 197 -4.04 -4.92 31.09
N LEU A 198 -3.81 -4.28 29.95
CA LEU A 198 -4.56 -4.55 28.71
C LEU A 198 -4.07 -5.79 27.96
N ARG A 199 -2.84 -6.26 28.23
CA ARG A 199 -2.21 -7.38 27.52
C ARG A 199 -3.08 -8.65 27.40
N PRO A 200 -3.85 -9.09 28.41
CA PRO A 200 -4.70 -10.28 28.29
C PRO A 200 -5.88 -10.12 27.31
N SER A 201 -6.21 -8.89 26.93
CA SER A 201 -7.32 -8.57 26.04
C SER A 201 -6.87 -8.17 24.63
N VAL A 202 -5.56 -8.05 24.42
CA VAL A 202 -4.94 -7.89 23.09
C VAL A 202 -4.44 -9.25 22.64
N VAL A 203 -4.86 -9.66 21.46
CA VAL A 203 -4.67 -11.02 20.98
C VAL A 203 -3.97 -11.02 19.63
N LYS A 204 -3.25 -12.10 19.35
CA LYS A 204 -2.65 -12.32 18.03
C LYS A 204 -3.63 -13.09 17.16
N VAL A 205 -3.89 -12.59 15.97
CA VAL A 205 -4.81 -13.24 15.01
C VAL A 205 -3.96 -13.98 13.98
N ARG A 206 -4.35 -15.23 13.67
CA ARG A 206 -3.73 -16.06 12.63
C ARG A 206 -4.79 -16.60 11.70
N GLY A 207 -4.70 -16.22 10.43
CA GLY A 207 -5.54 -16.70 9.36
C GLY A 207 -4.80 -17.71 8.49
N ARG A 208 -5.44 -18.83 8.14
CA ARG A 208 -4.97 -19.71 7.09
C ARG A 208 -5.76 -19.39 5.82
N ALA A 209 -5.06 -19.09 4.73
CA ALA A 209 -5.67 -18.78 3.44
C ALA A 209 -5.03 -19.67 2.35
N PRO A 210 -5.43 -20.96 2.25
CA PRO A 210 -4.81 -21.92 1.34
C PRO A 210 -4.90 -21.49 -0.13
N ASP A 211 -6.04 -20.94 -0.53
CA ASP A 211 -6.29 -20.45 -1.89
C ASP A 211 -5.43 -19.23 -2.23
N CYS A 212 -5.01 -18.47 -1.21
CA CYS A 212 -4.09 -17.35 -1.34
C CYS A 212 -2.62 -17.77 -1.23
N GLY A 213 -2.33 -19.05 -0.96
CA GLY A 213 -0.97 -19.57 -0.82
C GLY A 213 -0.19 -18.97 0.37
N ARG A 214 -0.87 -18.38 1.37
CA ARG A 214 -0.22 -17.67 2.48
C ARG A 214 -0.92 -17.89 3.82
N ALA A 215 -0.15 -17.65 4.90
CA ALA A 215 -0.69 -17.45 6.23
C ALA A 215 -0.78 -15.95 6.51
N LEU A 216 -1.88 -15.51 7.11
CA LEU A 216 -2.09 -14.14 7.53
C LEU A 216 -1.88 -14.03 9.03
N GLU A 217 -1.33 -12.90 9.46
CA GLU A 217 -1.09 -12.60 10.86
C GLU A 217 -1.39 -11.13 11.14
N GLY A 218 -1.90 -10.89 12.35
CA GLY A 218 -2.22 -9.57 12.82
C GLY A 218 -2.46 -9.55 14.31
N THR A 219 -3.06 -8.47 14.76
CA THR A 219 -3.50 -8.26 16.12
C THR A 219 -5.02 -8.09 16.12
N GLY A 220 -5.65 -8.41 17.23
CA GLY A 220 -7.03 -8.05 17.53
C GLY A 220 -7.14 -7.64 18.99
N PHE A 221 -8.30 -7.16 19.40
CA PHE A 221 -8.60 -6.96 20.82
C PHE A 221 -10.06 -7.26 21.15
N VAL A 222 -10.30 -7.61 22.40
CA VAL A 222 -11.64 -7.99 22.89
C VAL A 222 -12.50 -6.76 23.03
N VAL A 223 -13.68 -6.75 22.41
CA VAL A 223 -14.66 -5.64 22.44
C VAL A 223 -15.97 -6.03 23.11
N ALA A 224 -16.25 -7.33 23.24
CA ALA A 224 -17.35 -7.87 24.02
C ALA A 224 -17.02 -9.32 24.44
N ASP A 225 -17.89 -9.93 25.24
CA ASP A 225 -17.73 -11.33 25.65
C ASP A 225 -17.56 -12.24 24.43
N ASN A 226 -16.42 -12.93 24.35
CA ASN A 226 -16.05 -13.80 23.23
C ASN A 226 -16.08 -13.10 21.86
N ARG A 227 -15.89 -11.78 21.80
CA ARG A 227 -15.81 -11.00 20.56
C ARG A 227 -14.49 -10.25 20.47
N VAL A 228 -13.80 -10.44 19.36
CA VAL A 228 -12.53 -9.79 19.05
C VAL A 228 -12.71 -8.98 17.78
N ILE A 229 -12.36 -7.70 17.81
CA ILE A 229 -12.26 -6.88 16.59
C ILE A 229 -10.84 -6.95 16.05
N THR A 230 -10.70 -6.91 14.72
CA THR A 230 -9.44 -6.85 13.99
C THR A 230 -9.68 -6.15 12.64
N ASN A 231 -8.66 -6.03 11.79
CA ASN A 231 -8.87 -5.55 10.43
C ASN A 231 -9.40 -6.65 9.51
N ALA A 232 -10.22 -6.29 8.53
CA ALA A 232 -10.72 -7.23 7.53
C ALA A 232 -9.58 -7.88 6.74
N HIS A 233 -8.55 -7.10 6.35
CA HIS A 233 -7.41 -7.64 5.60
C HIS A 233 -6.60 -8.70 6.38
N VAL A 234 -6.70 -8.75 7.71
CA VAL A 234 -6.02 -9.77 8.55
C VAL A 234 -6.67 -11.15 8.39
N VAL A 235 -7.94 -11.20 8.00
CA VAL A 235 -8.72 -12.45 7.84
C VAL A 235 -9.24 -12.69 6.43
N ALA A 236 -8.94 -11.80 5.48
CA ALA A 236 -9.42 -11.89 4.11
C ALA A 236 -8.95 -13.16 3.38
N GLY A 237 -9.87 -13.85 2.71
CA GLY A 237 -9.62 -15.10 1.99
C GLY A 237 -9.25 -16.29 2.89
N THR A 238 -9.45 -16.18 4.21
CA THR A 238 -9.12 -17.26 5.14
C THR A 238 -10.24 -18.28 5.24
N ASP A 239 -9.86 -19.56 5.33
CA ASP A 239 -10.78 -20.68 5.59
C ASP A 239 -10.86 -21.03 7.09
N ARG A 240 -9.84 -20.65 7.86
CA ARG A 240 -9.72 -20.88 9.30
C ARG A 240 -9.01 -19.73 9.96
N VAL A 241 -9.56 -19.26 11.08
CA VAL A 241 -8.96 -18.22 11.92
C VAL A 241 -8.71 -18.76 13.32
N PHE A 242 -7.55 -18.41 13.87
CA PHE A 242 -7.17 -18.69 15.25
C PHE A 242 -6.77 -17.39 15.95
N VAL A 243 -7.02 -17.37 17.25
CA VAL A 243 -6.63 -16.29 18.14
C VAL A 243 -5.68 -16.85 19.21
N GLU A 244 -4.56 -16.16 19.44
CA GLU A 244 -3.56 -16.54 20.44
C GLU A 244 -3.42 -15.47 21.50
N VAL A 245 -3.46 -15.89 22.77
CA VAL A 245 -3.21 -15.01 23.91
C VAL A 245 -2.49 -15.77 25.02
N GLY A 246 -1.39 -15.21 25.52
CA GLY A 246 -0.50 -15.88 26.46
C GLY A 246 0.04 -17.20 25.89
N ARG A 247 -0.43 -18.33 26.43
CA ARG A 247 -0.11 -19.70 25.94
C ARG A 247 -1.31 -20.40 25.31
N GLY A 248 -2.47 -19.75 25.25
CA GLY A 248 -3.69 -20.31 24.70
C GLY A 248 -3.81 -20.02 23.21
N GLN A 249 -4.36 -20.98 22.47
CA GLN A 249 -4.79 -20.82 21.08
C GLN A 249 -6.25 -21.24 20.99
N PHE A 250 -7.06 -20.41 20.35
CA PHE A 250 -8.51 -20.54 20.31
C PHE A 250 -8.99 -20.48 18.86
N ALA A 251 -9.88 -21.38 18.47
CA ALA A 251 -10.53 -21.28 17.17
C ALA A 251 -11.48 -20.08 17.16
N ALA A 252 -11.50 -19.35 16.04
CA ALA A 252 -12.33 -18.19 15.83
C ALA A 252 -13.13 -18.32 14.53
N LYS A 253 -14.30 -17.69 14.51
CA LYS A 253 -15.15 -17.54 13.32
C LYS A 253 -15.30 -16.07 12.98
N VAL A 254 -15.21 -15.71 11.72
CA VAL A 254 -15.51 -14.35 11.27
C VAL A 254 -17.03 -14.19 11.25
N VAL A 255 -17.56 -13.24 12.00
CA VAL A 255 -19.01 -12.99 12.17
C VAL A 255 -19.46 -11.62 11.67
N SER A 256 -18.52 -10.72 11.40
CA SER A 256 -18.68 -9.54 10.54
C SER A 256 -17.39 -9.34 9.76
N PHE A 257 -17.52 -8.86 8.53
CA PHE A 257 -16.43 -8.59 7.61
C PHE A 257 -16.83 -7.42 6.70
N ASP A 258 -16.20 -6.27 6.93
CA ASP A 258 -16.36 -5.07 6.13
C ASP A 258 -15.04 -4.73 5.41
N PRO A 259 -14.94 -4.96 4.09
CA PRO A 259 -13.74 -4.64 3.32
C PRO A 259 -13.57 -3.14 3.04
N ASP A 260 -14.63 -2.35 3.13
CA ASP A 260 -14.60 -0.92 2.84
C ASP A 260 -14.05 -0.17 4.06
N GLU A 261 -14.52 -0.49 5.26
CA GLU A 261 -14.00 0.05 6.53
C GLU A 261 -12.69 -0.62 6.97
N ASP A 262 -12.34 -1.77 6.38
CA ASP A 262 -11.24 -2.64 6.81
C ASP A 262 -11.41 -3.14 8.26
N VAL A 263 -12.63 -3.54 8.64
CA VAL A 263 -12.97 -4.03 9.98
C VAL A 263 -13.57 -5.43 9.91
N ALA A 264 -13.18 -6.30 10.84
CA ALA A 264 -13.81 -7.60 11.02
C ALA A 264 -14.01 -7.93 12.49
N VAL A 265 -15.11 -8.62 12.78
CA VAL A 265 -15.43 -9.13 14.13
C VAL A 265 -15.33 -10.64 14.13
N LEU A 266 -14.61 -11.16 15.13
CA LEU A 266 -14.40 -12.57 15.36
C LEU A 266 -15.20 -13.05 16.57
N SER A 267 -15.91 -14.16 16.42
CA SER A 267 -16.47 -14.92 17.53
C SER A 267 -15.45 -15.94 18.02
N VAL A 268 -15.10 -15.86 19.31
CA VAL A 268 -14.08 -16.71 19.96
C VAL A 268 -14.65 -17.33 21.25
N PRO A 269 -15.55 -18.33 21.18
CA PRO A 269 -16.37 -18.77 22.31
C PRO A 269 -15.60 -19.25 23.56
N SER A 270 -14.36 -19.68 23.38
CA SER A 270 -13.51 -20.22 24.46
C SER A 270 -12.57 -19.17 25.07
N LEU A 271 -12.57 -17.94 24.57
CA LEU A 271 -11.69 -16.86 25.03
C LEU A 271 -12.28 -16.14 26.23
N ARG A 272 -11.65 -16.28 27.39
CA ARG A 272 -12.02 -15.55 28.61
C ARG A 272 -11.06 -14.38 28.82
N ALA A 273 -11.46 -13.21 28.36
CA ALA A 273 -10.72 -11.96 28.54
C ALA A 273 -11.72 -10.80 28.69
N GLN A 274 -11.32 -9.74 29.40
CA GLN A 274 -12.20 -8.59 29.61
C GLN A 274 -12.23 -7.72 28.35
N PRO A 275 -13.40 -7.25 27.91
CA PRO A 275 -13.48 -6.25 26.85
C PRO A 275 -12.69 -5.00 27.21
N LEU A 276 -12.02 -4.42 26.22
CA LEU A 276 -11.42 -3.11 26.35
C LEU A 276 -12.50 -2.03 26.23
N ASP A 277 -12.37 -0.98 27.03
CA ASP A 277 -13.26 0.18 26.96
C ASP A 277 -12.93 1.00 25.71
N VAL A 278 -13.91 1.25 24.85
CA VAL A 278 -13.74 2.04 23.62
C VAL A 278 -14.17 3.47 23.92
N SER A 279 -13.28 4.43 23.67
CA SER A 279 -13.56 5.85 23.91
C SER A 279 -14.72 6.32 23.03
N PRO A 280 -15.79 6.89 23.61
CA PRO A 280 -16.90 7.46 22.83
C PRO A 280 -16.53 8.80 22.19
N GLU A 281 -15.41 9.39 22.60
CA GLU A 281 -14.96 10.70 22.14
C GLU A 281 -13.64 10.58 21.36
N PRO A 282 -13.48 11.39 20.30
CA PRO A 282 -12.22 11.48 19.58
C PRO A 282 -11.15 12.16 20.45
N VAL A 283 -9.89 11.81 20.18
CA VAL A 283 -8.73 12.47 20.77
C VAL A 283 -8.18 13.58 19.89
N ASN A 284 -7.52 14.55 20.54
CA ASN A 284 -6.93 15.71 19.89
C ASN A 284 -5.51 15.42 19.38
N SER A 285 -5.03 16.28 18.47
CA SER A 285 -3.60 16.35 18.16
C SER A 285 -2.78 16.59 19.44
N GLY A 286 -1.67 15.89 19.59
CA GLY A 286 -0.85 15.95 20.81
C GLY A 286 -1.14 14.88 21.84
N THR A 287 -2.28 14.18 21.75
CA THR A 287 -2.61 13.12 22.71
C THR A 287 -1.61 11.97 22.62
N ASP A 288 -1.08 11.60 23.77
CA ASP A 288 -0.22 10.44 23.95
C ASP A 288 -1.06 9.16 23.88
N VAL A 289 -0.53 8.21 23.10
CA VAL A 289 -1.22 6.96 22.77
C VAL A 289 -0.22 5.82 22.72
N ILE A 290 -0.72 4.59 22.79
CA ILE A 290 0.10 3.38 22.76
C ILE A 290 -0.47 2.43 21.71
N VAL A 291 0.38 1.98 20.79
CA VAL A 291 0.05 0.91 19.85
C VAL A 291 0.39 -0.42 20.51
N LEU A 292 -0.59 -1.29 20.65
CA LEU A 292 -0.42 -2.63 21.22
C LEU A 292 -0.59 -3.69 20.13
N GLY A 293 0.32 -4.66 20.07
CA GLY A 293 0.17 -5.75 19.10
C GLY A 293 1.36 -6.67 18.95
N TYR A 294 1.35 -7.45 17.87
CA TYR A 294 2.26 -8.56 17.59
C TYR A 294 3.00 -8.34 16.25
N PRO A 295 3.89 -7.34 16.16
CA PRO A 295 4.61 -7.04 14.93
C PRO A 295 5.49 -8.21 14.48
N LEU A 296 5.50 -8.49 13.17
CA LEU A 296 6.41 -9.42 12.48
C LEU A 296 6.35 -10.85 13.06
N ASP A 297 5.15 -11.40 13.23
CA ASP A 297 4.85 -12.65 13.95
C ASP A 297 5.45 -12.72 15.36
N GLY A 298 5.83 -11.58 15.94
CA GLY A 298 6.63 -11.49 17.14
C GLY A 298 5.85 -11.72 18.44
N PRO A 299 6.54 -11.55 19.58
CA PRO A 299 5.87 -11.45 20.88
C PRO A 299 5.05 -10.15 20.97
N TYR A 300 4.17 -10.08 21.98
CA TYR A 300 3.46 -8.85 22.33
C TYR A 300 4.42 -7.68 22.53
N THR A 301 4.10 -6.55 21.91
CA THR A 301 4.84 -5.29 22.02
C THR A 301 3.91 -4.13 22.30
N ALA A 302 4.48 -3.09 22.90
CA ALA A 302 3.86 -1.78 23.03
C ALA A 302 4.79 -0.74 22.41
N SER A 303 4.26 0.10 21.52
CA SER A 303 4.96 1.26 20.97
C SER A 303 4.31 2.52 21.47
N ALA A 304 5.08 3.37 22.14
CA ALA A 304 4.66 4.74 22.43
C ALA A 304 4.35 5.48 21.12
N GLY A 305 3.32 6.30 21.16
CA GLY A 305 2.79 7.02 20.03
C GLY A 305 2.21 8.37 20.44
N ARG A 306 2.07 9.27 19.47
CA ARG A 306 1.40 10.56 19.67
C ARG A 306 0.54 10.90 18.47
N VAL A 307 -0.72 11.25 18.70
CA VAL A 307 -1.66 11.60 17.63
C VAL A 307 -1.20 12.88 16.94
N ARG A 308 -1.00 12.81 15.63
CA ARG A 308 -0.63 13.97 14.80
C ARG A 308 -1.87 14.74 14.40
N GLU A 309 -2.81 14.07 13.74
CA GLU A 309 -3.98 14.70 13.14
C GLU A 309 -5.07 13.65 12.88
N ARG A 310 -6.34 14.07 12.97
CA ARG A 310 -7.51 13.31 12.50
C ARG A 310 -7.85 13.79 11.09
N ILE A 311 -7.93 12.88 10.12
CA ILE A 311 -8.14 13.20 8.71
C ILE A 311 -9.15 12.25 8.08
N ASP A 312 -9.86 12.74 7.06
CA ASP A 312 -10.59 11.90 6.12
C ASP A 312 -9.60 11.33 5.09
N LEU A 313 -9.19 10.08 5.31
CA LEU A 313 -8.22 9.41 4.46
C LEU A 313 -8.93 8.83 3.24
N ARG A 314 -8.57 9.35 2.06
CA ARG A 314 -8.97 8.76 0.78
C ARG A 314 -7.91 7.77 0.31
N GLY A 315 -8.32 6.52 0.10
CA GLY A 315 -7.43 5.44 -0.32
C GLY A 315 -8.22 4.26 -0.88
N PRO A 316 -7.54 3.25 -1.42
CA PRO A 316 -8.20 2.04 -1.89
C PRO A 316 -8.87 1.27 -0.73
N ASP A 317 -9.90 0.49 -1.06
CA ASP A 317 -10.37 -0.60 -0.21
C ASP A 317 -9.28 -1.68 -0.02
N ILE A 318 -9.58 -2.73 0.76
CA ILE A 318 -8.58 -3.79 1.02
C ILE A 318 -8.22 -4.62 -0.23
N TYR A 319 -8.99 -4.52 -1.32
CA TYR A 319 -8.80 -5.24 -2.57
C TYR A 319 -8.22 -4.38 -3.70
N GLY A 320 -8.20 -3.06 -3.53
CA GLY A 320 -7.80 -2.12 -4.56
C GLY A 320 -8.86 -1.87 -5.64
N ASP A 321 -10.10 -2.31 -5.41
CA ASP A 321 -11.17 -2.28 -6.43
C ASP A 321 -11.92 -0.94 -6.44
N SER A 322 -11.98 -0.26 -5.29
CA SER A 322 -12.66 1.03 -5.14
C SER A 322 -11.89 2.00 -4.25
N THR A 323 -12.19 3.30 -4.38
CA THR A 323 -11.68 4.33 -3.47
C THR A 323 -12.70 4.59 -2.37
N VAL A 324 -12.28 4.43 -1.12
CA VAL A 324 -13.08 4.70 0.07
C VAL A 324 -12.53 5.91 0.83
N VAL A 325 -13.37 6.46 1.71
CA VAL A 325 -13.00 7.54 2.62
C VAL A 325 -13.21 7.03 4.03
N ARG A 326 -12.15 7.03 4.83
CA ARG A 326 -12.17 6.54 6.22
C ARG A 326 -11.75 7.65 7.16
N ASP A 327 -12.41 7.77 8.29
CA ASP A 327 -11.96 8.67 9.35
C ASP A 327 -10.82 8.03 10.15
N VAL A 328 -9.64 8.66 10.13
CA VAL A 328 -8.42 8.07 10.70
C VAL A 328 -7.61 9.06 11.51
N TYR A 329 -6.86 8.53 12.47
CA TYR A 329 -5.71 9.19 13.06
C TYR A 329 -4.43 8.87 12.30
N THR A 330 -3.68 9.92 11.98
CA THR A 330 -2.24 9.79 11.74
C THR A 330 -1.50 9.85 13.09
N VAL A 331 -0.60 8.91 13.33
CA VAL A 331 0.07 8.77 14.63
C VAL A 331 1.58 8.74 14.44
N ARG A 332 2.32 9.48 15.26
CA ARG A 332 3.77 9.36 15.36
C ARG A 332 4.12 8.14 16.22
N ALA A 333 4.19 6.95 15.63
CA ALA A 333 4.53 5.71 16.29
C ALA A 333 5.30 4.77 15.34
N GLN A 334 5.97 3.74 15.89
CA GLN A 334 6.54 2.66 15.09
C GLN A 334 5.47 1.59 14.82
N VAL A 335 4.80 1.70 13.67
CA VAL A 335 3.84 0.69 13.20
C VAL A 335 4.51 -0.20 12.16
N ARG A 336 4.33 -1.52 12.31
CA ARG A 336 4.95 -2.57 11.47
C ARG A 336 3.94 -3.67 11.19
N SER A 337 4.13 -4.42 10.09
CA SER A 337 3.28 -5.58 9.75
C SER A 337 3.06 -6.45 10.99
N GLY A 338 1.84 -6.93 11.21
CA GLY A 338 1.40 -7.63 12.42
C GLY A 338 0.76 -6.74 13.49
N ASN A 339 0.95 -5.41 13.46
CA ASN A 339 0.17 -4.49 14.31
C ASN A 339 -1.26 -4.25 13.79
N SER A 340 -1.55 -4.57 12.53
CA SER A 340 -2.91 -4.45 11.96
C SER A 340 -3.94 -5.13 12.84
N GLY A 341 -5.03 -4.43 13.12
CA GLY A 341 -6.13 -4.84 13.98
C GLY A 341 -5.84 -4.64 15.48
N GLY A 342 -4.67 -4.12 15.83
CA GLY A 342 -4.31 -3.82 17.22
C GLY A 342 -4.95 -2.52 17.71
N PRO A 343 -5.21 -2.41 19.02
CA PRO A 343 -5.79 -1.20 19.57
C PRO A 343 -4.74 -0.09 19.65
N LEU A 344 -5.17 1.12 19.28
CA LEU A 344 -4.53 2.37 19.69
C LEU A 344 -5.21 2.82 20.98
N VAL A 345 -4.47 2.88 22.10
CA VAL A 345 -5.04 3.19 23.42
C VAL A 345 -4.49 4.50 23.99
N ASP A 346 -5.30 5.22 24.74
CA ASP A 346 -4.87 6.39 25.53
C ASP A 346 -4.16 5.98 26.83
N GLU A 347 -3.64 6.97 27.57
CA GLU A 347 -2.96 6.76 28.86
C GLU A 347 -3.87 6.20 29.97
N ASN A 348 -5.19 6.22 29.78
CA ASN A 348 -6.16 5.62 30.69
C ASN A 348 -6.51 4.17 30.30
N GLY A 349 -5.97 3.69 29.18
CA GLY A 349 -6.23 2.36 28.64
C GLY A 349 -7.52 2.22 27.85
N ARG A 350 -8.15 3.34 27.46
CA ARG A 350 -9.30 3.34 26.56
C ARG A 350 -8.83 3.24 25.12
N VAL A 351 -9.52 2.44 24.31
CA VAL A 351 -9.25 2.32 22.87
C VAL A 351 -9.77 3.57 22.17
N VAL A 352 -8.88 4.27 21.49
CA VAL A 352 -9.19 5.46 20.69
C VAL A 352 -9.16 5.18 19.19
N GLY A 353 -8.69 3.99 18.78
CA GLY A 353 -8.71 3.58 17.38
C GLY A 353 -8.22 2.16 17.11
N LEU A 354 -8.31 1.74 15.85
CA LEU A 354 -7.87 0.44 15.32
C LEU A 354 -6.71 0.65 14.34
N VAL A 355 -5.51 0.18 14.67
CA VAL A 355 -4.33 0.32 13.81
C VAL A 355 -4.50 -0.52 12.55
N PHE A 356 -4.40 0.08 11.36
CA PHE A 356 -4.59 -0.65 10.09
C PHE A 356 -3.43 -0.50 9.10
N GLY A 357 -2.55 0.49 9.29
CA GLY A 357 -1.49 0.74 8.32
C GLY A 357 -0.31 1.56 8.86
N ALA A 358 0.74 1.61 8.05
CA ALA A 358 1.90 2.48 8.26
C ALA A 358 2.24 3.23 6.97
N ALA A 359 2.79 4.43 7.11
CA ALA A 359 3.26 5.19 5.97
C ALA A 359 4.52 4.53 5.37
N VAL A 360 4.51 4.33 4.05
CA VAL A 360 5.64 3.69 3.36
C VAL A 360 6.83 4.65 3.23
N ASP A 361 6.54 5.93 3.02
CA ASP A 361 7.52 7.00 2.89
C ASP A 361 8.02 7.53 4.26
N ASN A 362 7.35 7.17 5.36
CA ASN A 362 7.70 7.61 6.71
C ASN A 362 7.52 6.51 7.77
N ARG A 363 8.63 5.91 8.20
CA ARG A 363 8.66 4.83 9.19
C ARG A 363 8.14 5.20 10.59
N ASN A 364 7.96 6.49 10.87
CA ASN A 364 7.47 7.00 12.15
C ASN A 364 6.03 7.55 12.03
N THR A 365 5.29 7.12 11.01
CA THR A 365 3.87 7.45 10.86
C THR A 365 3.05 6.17 10.69
N GLY A 366 2.11 5.97 11.60
CA GLY A 366 1.07 4.94 11.53
C GLY A 366 -0.29 5.54 11.23
N PHE A 367 -1.22 4.71 10.78
CA PHE A 367 -2.63 5.04 10.58
C PHE A 367 -3.50 4.12 11.45
N ALA A 368 -4.50 4.72 12.09
CA ALA A 368 -5.50 4.01 12.86
C ALA A 368 -6.90 4.55 12.53
N LEU A 369 -7.88 3.69 12.28
CA LEU A 369 -9.29 4.09 12.20
C LEU A 369 -9.68 4.69 13.54
N THR A 370 -10.48 5.75 13.54
CA THR A 370 -10.95 6.32 14.81
C THR A 370 -11.92 5.35 15.49
N ALA A 371 -12.11 5.52 16.81
CA ALA A 371 -13.16 4.78 17.51
C ALA A 371 -14.57 5.07 16.96
N GLU A 372 -14.77 6.25 16.36
CA GLU A 372 -16.02 6.65 15.71
C GLU A 372 -16.23 5.86 14.40
N GLU A 373 -15.19 5.71 13.58
CA GLU A 373 -15.23 4.92 12.34
C GLU A 373 -15.65 3.47 12.60
N MET A 374 -15.16 2.83 13.67
CA MET A 374 -15.50 1.44 14.01
C MET A 374 -16.68 1.30 14.99
N ALA A 375 -17.40 2.38 15.31
CA ALA A 375 -18.38 2.40 16.40
C ALA A 375 -19.57 1.44 16.14
N ASP A 376 -20.05 1.38 14.91
CA ASP A 376 -21.19 0.54 14.52
C ASP A 376 -20.85 -0.95 14.66
N GLU A 377 -19.67 -1.36 14.21
CA GLU A 377 -19.16 -2.73 14.35
C GLU A 377 -18.96 -3.12 15.83
N VAL A 378 -18.41 -2.23 16.65
CA VAL A 378 -18.26 -2.46 18.10
C VAL A 378 -19.63 -2.62 18.77
N ALA A 379 -20.59 -1.77 18.42
CA ALA A 379 -21.95 -1.81 18.99
C ALA A 379 -22.72 -3.08 18.56
N ALA A 380 -22.53 -3.54 17.32
CA ALA A 380 -23.17 -4.74 16.80
C ALA A 380 -22.53 -6.03 17.34
N ALA A 381 -21.23 -6.02 17.67
CA ALA A 381 -20.43 -7.20 18.01
C ALA A 381 -21.10 -8.21 18.97
N PRO A 382 -21.75 -7.80 20.09
CA PRO A 382 -22.40 -8.74 21.00
C PRO A 382 -23.52 -9.57 20.37
N GLY A 383 -24.21 -9.04 19.35
CA GLY A 383 -25.33 -9.68 18.67
C GLY A 383 -24.92 -10.59 17.51
N LEU A 384 -23.71 -10.43 16.97
CA LEU A 384 -23.22 -11.20 15.82
C LEU A 384 -22.90 -12.65 16.23
N SER A 385 -23.34 -13.62 15.46
CA SER A 385 -23.10 -15.06 15.76
C SER A 385 -23.01 -15.97 14.55
N GLU A 386 -23.60 -15.58 13.42
CA GLU A 386 -23.50 -16.31 12.16
C GLU A 386 -22.13 -16.07 11.51
N GLU A 387 -21.55 -17.12 10.94
CA GLU A 387 -20.27 -17.05 10.25
C GLU A 387 -20.46 -16.47 8.86
N VAL A 388 -19.65 -15.47 8.51
CA VAL A 388 -19.71 -14.77 7.23
C VAL A 388 -18.49 -15.11 6.36
N PRO A 389 -18.62 -15.08 5.02
CA PRO A 389 -17.48 -15.24 4.12
C PRO A 389 -16.42 -14.15 4.31
N THR A 390 -15.14 -14.49 4.09
CA THR A 390 -13.98 -13.58 4.23
C THR A 390 -13.53 -12.97 2.89
N GLY A 391 -14.37 -13.04 1.87
CA GLY A 391 -14.10 -12.49 0.54
C GLY A 391 -12.90 -13.11 -0.17
N ALA A 392 -12.27 -12.33 -1.05
CA ALA A 392 -11.12 -12.76 -1.86
C ALA A 392 -9.78 -12.60 -1.10
N CYS A 393 -8.70 -13.06 -1.72
CA CYS A 393 -7.35 -12.76 -1.26
C CYS A 393 -7.07 -11.26 -1.44
N THR A 394 -6.68 -10.56 -0.37
CA THR A 394 -6.12 -9.20 -0.49
C THR A 394 -4.80 -9.23 -1.25
N GLU A 395 -4.49 -8.12 -1.94
CA GLU A 395 -3.34 -8.00 -2.83
C GLU A 395 -1.96 -8.10 -2.16
#